data_AF-A0A353FH15-F1
#
_entry.id   AF-A0A353FH15-F1
#
_cell.length_a   1.000
_cell.length_b   1.000
_cell.length_c   1.000
_cell.angle_alpha   90.00
_cell.angle_beta   90.00
_cell.angle_gamma   90.00
#
_symmetry.space_group_name_H-M   'P 1'
#
loop_
_entity.id
_entity.type
_entity.pdbx_description
1 polymer ?
#
loop_
_entity_poly.entity_id
_entity_poly.type
_entity_poly.pdbx_seq_one_letter_code
_entity_poly.pdbx_strand_id
1 'polypeptide(L)'
;MNVKSLCSVYESNGENGVLVDYAHLYLDNYAGNQFLDNGTIHIRVNTDEQLSAGLYLKDGYNSFYSTSPTCRNYIYSGTPDATFESEYTAGGDLNCNNNEMPLCNQGSPYGNSIPVYIQNNTVGVHIPNNLTDPHLVACNNFAQSPLEHPYSQLMMSISTSGGSVNTGGGYGPLHSAVSDALQNLSYGEYEGEDLHAVNDLQNILNTSISNADVNTPQILDLAYKGMIQGLNNAYQYRLLEHNAGNPEGELPEEMTVAIGIADGLISDLGSIDSLEMYPHFRYQLDKTHLYRLGGYYTQALGLLDVSDSWAHTYAQQERASYWSCVCTAENDYYTGVIGAEAFSEAIQTCNLTHAGYNYKRQSQGSDEQAPVFDYYPQPAGYALTLFMEPSPGRNVSYHIYNVSGQLVQEGKLAWSSREQEVLVHSLTPGLYILSLDLDEPRRLRFMKN
;
A
#
# COMPACT_ATOMS: atom_id res chain seq x y z
N MET A 1 13.74 -3.45 10.38
CA MET A 1 12.57 -3.99 9.65
C MET A 1 11.33 -3.72 10.49
N ASN A 2 10.22 -3.29 9.90
CA ASN A 2 8.97 -3.02 10.63
C ASN A 2 7.98 -4.12 10.31
N VAL A 3 7.50 -4.83 11.33
CA VAL A 3 6.57 -5.95 11.21
C VAL A 3 5.29 -5.55 11.96
N LYS A 4 4.14 -5.65 11.29
CA LYS A 4 2.83 -5.38 11.90
C LYS A 4 1.97 -6.63 11.78
N SER A 5 1.19 -6.92 12.83
CA SER A 5 0.28 -8.07 12.82
C SER A 5 -1.06 -7.69 13.44
N LEU A 6 -2.15 -8.11 12.79
CA LEU A 6 -3.54 -7.83 13.17
C LEU A 6 -4.40 -9.10 13.04
N CYS A 7 -5.28 -9.34 14.01
CA CYS A 7 -6.31 -10.38 14.10
C CYS A 7 -5.83 -11.79 13.71
N SER A 8 -4.58 -12.12 14.01
CA SER A 8 -3.95 -13.38 13.63
C SER A 8 -3.90 -14.37 14.80
N VAL A 9 -4.01 -15.66 14.50
CA VAL A 9 -3.80 -16.74 15.47
C VAL A 9 -2.47 -17.41 15.17
N TYR A 10 -1.55 -17.35 16.13
CA TYR A 10 -0.24 -17.97 16.06
C TYR A 10 -0.18 -19.11 17.07
N GLU A 11 -0.05 -20.34 16.58
CA GLU A 11 0.28 -21.48 17.43
C GLU A 11 1.80 -21.59 17.50
N SER A 12 2.39 -21.26 18.65
CA SER A 12 3.83 -21.44 18.85
C SER A 12 4.13 -22.91 19.14
N ASN A 13 5.16 -23.44 18.51
CA ASN A 13 5.64 -24.82 18.67
C ASN A 13 7.02 -24.87 19.39
N GLY A 14 7.39 -23.82 20.13
CA GLY A 14 8.74 -23.66 20.69
C GLY A 14 8.80 -22.96 22.06
N GLU A 15 10.00 -22.52 22.45
CA GLU A 15 10.27 -21.89 23.77
C GLU A 15 9.65 -20.49 23.89
N ASN A 16 9.52 -19.74 22.78
CA ASN A 16 9.03 -18.37 22.74
C ASN A 16 7.70 -18.27 21.97
N GLY A 17 6.74 -17.48 22.45
CA GLY A 17 5.51 -17.14 21.74
C GLY A 17 5.76 -16.20 20.56
N VAL A 18 6.52 -15.13 20.82
CA VAL A 18 7.00 -14.18 19.81
C VAL A 18 8.51 -14.04 19.95
N LEU A 19 9.23 -14.07 18.83
CA LEU A 19 10.65 -13.74 18.75
C LEU A 19 10.83 -12.56 17.80
N VAL A 20 11.39 -11.47 18.31
CA VAL A 20 11.71 -10.27 17.53
C VAL A 20 13.22 -10.12 17.48
N ASP A 21 13.82 -10.47 16.34
CA ASP A 21 15.25 -10.31 16.09
C ASP A 21 15.48 -9.04 15.28
N TYR A 22 16.09 -8.01 15.89
CA TYR A 22 16.57 -6.81 15.18
C TYR A 22 15.50 -6.09 14.34
N ALA A 23 14.26 -6.06 14.85
CA ALA A 23 13.09 -5.54 14.15
C ALA A 23 12.14 -4.77 15.09
N HIS A 24 11.28 -3.95 14.51
CA HIS A 24 10.22 -3.23 15.21
C HIS A 24 8.90 -3.98 14.98
N LEU A 25 8.31 -4.51 16.06
CA LEU A 25 7.05 -5.24 16.02
C LEU A 25 5.89 -4.38 16.55
N TYR A 26 4.89 -4.18 15.70
CA TYR A 26 3.67 -3.43 15.96
C TYR A 26 2.49 -4.38 16.18
N LEU A 27 2.05 -4.46 17.44
CA LEU A 27 0.88 -5.20 17.93
C LEU A 27 -0.03 -4.25 18.72
N ASP A 28 -0.07 -2.97 18.37
CA ASP A 28 -0.80 -1.91 19.04
C ASP A 28 -2.13 -1.58 18.33
N ASN A 29 -2.92 -0.66 18.88
CA ASN A 29 -4.09 -0.07 18.22
C ASN A 29 -5.11 -1.08 17.63
N TYR A 30 -5.73 -1.89 18.48
CA TYR A 30 -6.74 -2.90 18.13
C TYR A 30 -6.21 -4.07 17.30
N ALA A 31 -4.94 -4.44 17.51
CA ALA A 31 -4.30 -5.56 16.84
C ALA A 31 -5.02 -6.91 17.04
N GLY A 32 -5.50 -7.28 18.23
CA GLY A 32 -6.41 -8.41 18.40
C GLY A 32 -5.81 -9.81 18.15
N ASN A 33 -4.49 -9.98 18.15
CA ASN A 33 -3.87 -11.28 17.85
C ASN A 33 -4.02 -12.29 19.00
N GLN A 34 -3.96 -13.58 18.68
CA GLN A 34 -3.95 -14.68 19.65
C GLN A 34 -2.66 -15.49 19.47
N PHE A 35 -1.83 -15.54 20.50
CA PHE A 35 -0.63 -16.36 20.54
C PHE A 35 -0.91 -17.56 21.43
N LEU A 36 -1.20 -18.71 20.83
CA LEU A 36 -1.55 -19.96 21.50
C LEU A 36 -0.30 -20.81 21.75
N ASP A 37 -0.36 -21.64 22.79
CA ASP A 37 0.69 -22.62 23.15
C ASP A 37 2.11 -22.02 23.24
N ASN A 38 2.21 -20.78 23.70
CA ASN A 38 3.51 -20.19 23.99
C ASN A 38 4.23 -21.07 25.01
N GLY A 39 5.50 -21.40 24.73
CA GLY A 39 6.30 -22.28 25.58
C GLY A 39 6.62 -21.66 26.95
N THR A 40 7.88 -21.32 27.20
CA THR A 40 8.28 -20.74 28.50
C THR A 40 8.30 -19.22 28.47
N ILE A 41 8.38 -18.60 27.29
CA ILE A 41 8.52 -17.15 27.12
C ILE A 41 7.39 -16.64 26.22
N HIS A 42 6.66 -15.60 26.61
CA HIS A 42 5.58 -15.05 25.77
C HIS A 42 6.09 -14.17 24.63
N ILE A 43 6.99 -13.23 24.93
CA ILE A 43 7.63 -12.37 23.93
C ILE A 43 9.11 -12.31 24.27
N ARG A 44 9.97 -12.54 23.29
CA ARG A 44 11.41 -12.34 23.35
C ARG A 44 11.79 -11.32 22.28
N VAL A 45 12.51 -10.29 22.70
CA VAL A 45 13.14 -9.32 21.79
C VAL A 45 14.64 -9.54 21.89
N ASN A 46 15.35 -9.54 20.77
CA ASN A 46 16.80 -9.57 20.71
C ASN A 46 17.29 -8.29 20.02
N THR A 47 18.28 -7.67 20.64
CA THR A 47 18.94 -6.42 20.23
C THR A 47 20.46 -6.63 20.29
N ASP A 48 21.22 -5.82 19.55
CA ASP A 48 22.67 -5.72 19.72
C ASP A 48 23.15 -4.25 19.69
N GLU A 49 24.47 -4.04 19.74
CA GLU A 49 25.09 -2.70 19.76
C GLU A 49 24.92 -1.92 18.44
N GLN A 50 24.52 -2.57 17.34
CA GLN A 50 24.38 -1.98 16.00
C GLN A 50 22.94 -1.93 15.49
N LEU A 51 22.06 -2.78 16.04
CA LEU A 51 20.70 -3.00 15.56
C LEU A 51 19.70 -2.88 16.71
N SER A 52 18.79 -1.92 16.58
CA SER A 52 17.67 -1.72 17.50
C SER A 52 16.53 -2.70 17.23
N ALA A 53 15.77 -2.97 18.27
CA ALA A 53 14.49 -3.66 18.17
C ALA A 53 13.44 -2.89 18.97
N GLY A 54 12.21 -2.96 18.50
CA GLY A 54 11.10 -2.20 19.04
C GLY A 54 9.86 -3.05 19.24
N LEU A 55 9.10 -2.72 20.27
CA LEU A 55 7.84 -3.42 20.58
C LEU A 55 6.77 -2.39 20.94
N TYR A 56 5.65 -2.47 20.24
CA TYR A 56 4.52 -1.55 20.36
C TYR A 56 3.28 -2.36 20.66
N LEU A 57 2.73 -2.23 21.88
CA LEU A 57 1.62 -3.05 22.38
C LEU A 57 0.42 -2.23 22.87
N LYS A 58 0.54 -0.90 22.98
CA LYS A 58 -0.49 -0.08 23.60
C LYS A 58 -1.83 -0.22 22.87
N ASP A 59 -2.90 -0.44 23.64
CA ASP A 59 -4.26 -0.58 23.11
C ASP A 59 -4.38 -1.71 22.08
N GLY A 60 -3.56 -2.75 22.19
CA GLY A 60 -3.40 -3.80 21.19
C GLY A 60 -4.46 -4.90 21.22
N TYR A 61 -5.11 -5.18 22.35
CA TYR A 61 -6.10 -6.27 22.51
C TYR A 61 -5.59 -7.66 22.13
N ASN A 62 -4.27 -7.90 22.19
CA ASN A 62 -3.69 -9.21 21.93
C ASN A 62 -3.88 -10.13 23.15
N SER A 63 -3.99 -11.42 22.89
CA SER A 63 -4.07 -12.47 23.89
C SER A 63 -2.91 -13.43 23.73
N PHE A 64 -2.24 -13.72 24.84
CA PHE A 64 -1.14 -14.68 24.89
C PHE A 64 -1.59 -15.84 25.76
N TYR A 65 -1.51 -17.07 25.30
CA TYR A 65 -1.85 -18.25 26.07
C TYR A 65 -0.62 -19.14 26.18
N SER A 66 -0.35 -19.65 27.37
CA SER A 66 0.71 -20.62 27.63
C SER A 66 0.11 -21.78 28.40
N THR A 67 0.45 -22.99 27.98
CA THR A 67 0.15 -24.23 28.72
C THR A 67 1.24 -24.56 29.75
N SER A 68 2.37 -23.85 29.72
CA SER A 68 3.48 -24.03 30.65
C SER A 68 3.19 -23.40 32.02
N PRO A 69 3.24 -24.17 33.12
CA PRO A 69 3.09 -23.64 34.47
C PRO A 69 4.29 -22.78 34.92
N THR A 70 5.40 -22.82 34.17
CA THR A 70 6.62 -22.06 34.44
C THR A 70 6.86 -20.94 33.45
N CYS A 71 5.82 -20.49 32.74
CA CYS A 71 5.95 -19.40 31.79
C CYS A 71 6.52 -18.13 32.44
N ARG A 72 7.13 -17.30 31.62
CA ARG A 72 7.77 -16.04 31.97
C ARG A 72 7.38 -15.03 30.91
N ASN A 73 7.06 -13.84 31.37
CA ASN A 73 7.06 -12.66 30.53
C ASN A 73 8.47 -12.05 30.65
N TYR A 74 9.21 -11.92 29.55
CA TYR A 74 10.59 -11.44 29.61
C TYR A 74 11.02 -10.73 28.33
N ILE A 75 11.24 -9.42 28.41
CA ILE A 75 11.95 -8.69 27.34
C ILE A 75 13.44 -8.76 27.66
N TYR A 76 14.22 -9.40 26.79
CA TYR A 76 15.68 -9.50 26.90
C TYR A 76 16.36 -8.41 26.07
N SER A 77 17.52 -7.95 26.50
CA SER A 77 18.49 -7.26 25.64
C SER A 77 19.84 -7.96 25.84
N GLY A 78 20.43 -8.42 24.74
CA GLY A 78 21.60 -9.31 24.77
C GLY A 78 22.94 -8.59 24.94
N THR A 79 23.00 -7.29 24.66
CA THR A 79 24.24 -6.50 24.72
C THR A 79 24.13 -5.30 25.65
N PRO A 80 25.26 -4.90 26.28
CA PRO A 80 25.34 -3.73 27.14
C PRO A 80 24.86 -2.43 26.47
N ASP A 81 25.13 -2.25 25.17
CA ASP A 81 24.90 -0.98 24.48
C ASP A 81 23.71 -1.02 23.50
N ALA A 82 22.83 -2.02 23.61
CA ALA A 82 21.64 -2.15 22.77
C ALA A 82 20.54 -1.12 23.11
N THR A 83 20.01 -0.45 22.08
CA THR A 83 18.85 0.44 22.20
C THR A 83 17.55 -0.33 21.95
N PHE A 84 16.65 -0.32 22.94
CA PHE A 84 15.26 -0.73 22.77
C PHE A 84 14.42 0.52 22.47
N GLU A 85 13.67 0.50 21.38
CA GLU A 85 12.92 1.66 20.90
C GLU A 85 11.41 1.42 21.00
N SER A 86 10.71 2.29 21.73
CA SER A 86 9.25 2.33 21.73
C SER A 86 8.77 3.70 22.22
N GLU A 87 7.91 4.37 21.44
CA GLU A 87 7.30 5.64 21.85
C GLU A 87 6.32 5.46 23.03
N TYR A 88 6.05 4.21 23.40
CA TYR A 88 5.17 3.82 24.49
C TYR A 88 5.88 3.61 25.82
N THR A 89 7.17 3.95 25.92
CA THR A 89 7.94 3.92 27.18
C THR A 89 7.81 5.25 27.95
N ALA A 90 6.61 5.61 28.38
CA ALA A 90 6.41 6.81 29.20
C ALA A 90 6.89 6.55 30.64
N GLY A 91 8.00 7.16 31.05
CA GLY A 91 8.55 7.01 32.41
C GLY A 91 9.46 5.79 32.61
N GLY A 92 9.89 5.15 31.53
CA GLY A 92 10.76 3.96 31.55
C GLY A 92 10.01 2.67 31.24
N ASP A 93 8.72 2.58 31.60
CA ASP A 93 7.91 1.36 31.45
C ASP A 93 7.16 1.29 30.11
N LEU A 94 7.20 0.13 29.44
CA LEU A 94 6.46 -0.11 28.20
C LEU A 94 4.95 -0.17 28.48
N ASN A 95 4.18 0.73 27.86
CA ASN A 95 2.73 0.72 27.94
C ASN A 95 2.14 -0.45 27.13
N CYS A 96 1.61 -1.44 27.85
CA CYS A 96 0.97 -2.62 27.30
C CYS A 96 -0.55 -2.65 27.58
N ASN A 97 -1.18 -1.49 27.81
CA ASN A 97 -2.59 -1.41 28.15
C ASN A 97 -3.46 -2.19 27.15
N ASN A 98 -4.52 -2.81 27.67
CA ASN A 98 -5.48 -3.59 26.91
C ASN A 98 -4.86 -4.79 26.18
N ASN A 99 -3.90 -5.51 26.76
CA ASN A 99 -3.49 -6.84 26.29
C ASN A 99 -3.71 -7.89 27.39
N GLU A 100 -4.04 -9.11 27.00
CA GLU A 100 -4.18 -10.25 27.90
C GLU A 100 -2.90 -11.09 27.89
N MET A 101 -2.15 -11.04 28.99
CA MET A 101 -1.00 -11.90 29.24
C MET A 101 -1.22 -12.67 30.54
N PRO A 102 -1.16 -14.02 30.54
CA PRO A 102 -1.44 -14.83 31.71
C PRO A 102 -0.39 -14.55 32.78
N LEU A 103 -0.86 -14.41 34.01
CA LEU A 103 0.00 -14.23 35.17
C LEU A 103 0.67 -15.55 35.49
N CYS A 104 1.90 -15.71 35.02
CA CYS A 104 2.71 -16.88 35.30
C CYS A 104 3.33 -16.78 36.71
N ASN A 105 3.07 -17.78 37.56
CA ASN A 105 3.51 -17.91 38.96
C ASN A 105 3.00 -16.84 39.95
N GLN A 106 2.06 -17.26 40.82
CA GLN A 106 1.62 -16.53 42.02
C GLN A 106 2.70 -16.40 43.13
N GLY A 107 3.97 -16.70 42.84
CA GLY A 107 5.08 -16.70 43.81
C GLY A 107 6.20 -15.71 43.52
N SER A 108 6.07 -14.88 42.47
CA SER A 108 7.07 -13.86 42.15
C SER A 108 6.96 -12.68 43.14
N PRO A 109 8.07 -12.20 43.74
CA PRO A 109 8.06 -11.01 44.59
C PRO A 109 7.64 -9.72 43.86
N TYR A 110 7.49 -9.78 42.54
CA TYR A 110 7.20 -8.64 41.67
C TYR A 110 5.71 -8.40 41.38
N GLY A 111 4.78 -9.20 41.93
CA GLY A 111 3.35 -9.00 41.70
C GLY A 111 2.99 -8.97 40.20
N ASN A 112 1.89 -8.30 39.83
CA ASN A 112 1.38 -8.18 38.45
C ASN A 112 2.26 -7.33 37.51
N SER A 113 3.59 -7.40 37.65
CA SER A 113 4.53 -6.67 36.79
C SER A 113 5.41 -7.62 35.98
N ILE A 114 5.58 -7.31 34.68
CA ILE A 114 6.61 -7.97 33.85
C ILE A 114 7.91 -7.20 34.10
N PRO A 115 8.99 -7.82 34.58
CA PRO A 115 10.28 -7.15 34.66
C PRO A 115 10.89 -7.05 33.25
N VAL A 116 11.13 -5.83 32.76
CA VAL A 116 12.00 -5.57 31.60
C VAL A 116 13.41 -5.34 32.14
N TYR A 117 14.37 -6.12 31.65
CA TYR A 117 15.77 -5.98 32.03
C TYR A 117 16.51 -5.18 30.97
N ILE A 118 16.62 -3.87 31.19
CA ILE A 118 17.50 -2.98 30.42
C ILE A 118 18.57 -2.51 31.42
N GLN A 119 19.80 -3.04 31.30
CA GLN A 119 20.99 -2.74 32.11
C GLN A 119 20.75 -2.03 33.47
N ASN A 120 20.84 -2.77 34.59
CA ASN A 120 20.80 -2.23 35.96
C ASN A 120 19.56 -1.43 36.37
N ASN A 121 18.63 -1.15 35.45
CA ASN A 121 17.31 -0.64 35.74
C ASN A 121 16.30 -1.77 35.50
N THR A 122 15.59 -2.13 36.56
CA THR A 122 14.36 -2.90 36.40
C THR A 122 13.30 -1.92 35.95
N VAL A 123 12.98 -1.96 34.67
CA VAL A 123 11.81 -1.28 34.13
C VAL A 123 10.62 -2.20 34.46
N GLY A 124 9.67 -1.70 35.26
CA GLY A 124 8.55 -2.48 35.71
C GLY A 124 7.39 -2.32 34.74
N VAL A 125 7.12 -3.29 33.86
CA VAL A 125 5.86 -3.23 33.11
C VAL A 125 4.72 -3.35 34.10
N HIS A 126 3.98 -2.26 34.30
CA HIS A 126 2.69 -2.36 34.94
C HIS A 126 1.71 -2.92 33.91
N ILE A 127 1.22 -4.14 34.14
CA ILE A 127 0.02 -4.61 33.46
C ILE A 127 -1.15 -4.20 34.36
N PRO A 128 -1.83 -3.07 34.11
CA PRO A 128 -3.14 -2.92 34.68
C PRO A 128 -4.00 -4.01 34.03
N ASN A 129 -4.40 -5.01 34.82
CA ASN A 129 -5.44 -5.98 34.46
C ASN A 129 -6.82 -5.30 34.35
N ASN A 130 -6.87 -4.09 33.78
CA ASN A 130 -8.07 -3.33 33.52
C ASN A 130 -8.70 -3.86 32.23
N LEU A 131 -9.19 -5.09 32.28
CA LEU A 131 -10.28 -5.51 31.40
C LEU A 131 -11.56 -4.85 31.91
N THR A 132 -11.64 -3.51 31.81
CA THR A 132 -12.86 -2.76 32.09
C THR A 132 -13.83 -2.71 30.91
N ASP A 133 -13.54 -3.42 29.82
CA ASP A 133 -14.52 -3.67 28.78
C ASP A 133 -14.61 -5.18 28.45
N PRO A 134 -15.71 -5.87 28.84
CA PRO A 134 -15.99 -7.24 28.45
C PRO A 134 -16.41 -7.37 26.98
N HIS A 135 -16.45 -6.27 26.21
CA HIS A 135 -16.32 -6.35 24.76
C HIS A 135 -14.88 -6.73 24.41
N LEU A 136 -14.57 -8.00 24.63
CA LEU A 136 -13.74 -8.78 23.72
C LEU A 136 -13.97 -8.18 22.33
N VAL A 137 -12.93 -7.60 21.71
CA VAL A 137 -12.89 -7.59 20.24
C VAL A 137 -12.84 -9.06 19.90
N ALA A 138 -14.02 -9.67 19.87
CA ALA A 138 -14.13 -11.00 19.42
C ALA A 138 -13.63 -10.87 17.99
N CYS A 139 -12.54 -11.57 17.69
CA CYS A 139 -12.25 -12.05 16.35
C CYS A 139 -13.39 -12.99 15.89
N ASN A 140 -14.65 -12.61 16.15
CA ASN A 140 -15.86 -13.23 15.67
C ASN A 140 -15.91 -12.86 14.20
N ASN A 141 -15.22 -13.66 13.41
CA ASN A 141 -15.33 -13.65 11.98
C ASN A 141 -15.09 -12.28 11.34
N PHE A 142 -14.00 -11.60 11.71
CA PHE A 142 -13.08 -11.35 10.60
C PHE A 142 -12.55 -12.74 10.21
N ALA A 143 -13.33 -13.48 9.40
CA ALA A 143 -12.68 -13.96 8.21
C ALA A 143 -11.95 -12.70 7.75
N GLN A 144 -10.61 -12.72 7.69
CA GLN A 144 -9.99 -11.81 6.75
C GLN A 144 -10.84 -12.03 5.52
N SER A 145 -11.72 -11.08 5.19
CA SER A 145 -12.26 -11.04 3.85
C SER A 145 -10.96 -10.86 3.10
N PRO A 146 -10.42 -11.94 2.52
CA PRO A 146 -9.00 -12.08 2.24
C PRO A 146 -8.65 -10.80 1.55
N LEU A 147 -7.81 -9.96 2.19
CA LEU A 147 -7.72 -8.52 1.94
C LEU A 147 -7.91 -8.33 0.43
N GLU A 148 -9.11 -7.90 0.00
CA GLU A 148 -9.48 -8.24 -1.37
C GLU A 148 -8.56 -7.45 -2.27
N HIS A 149 -7.77 -8.16 -3.09
CA HIS A 149 -6.81 -7.50 -3.95
C HIS A 149 -7.55 -6.38 -4.69
N PRO A 150 -7.02 -5.14 -4.74
CA PRO A 150 -7.70 -4.02 -5.40
C PRO A 150 -8.19 -4.32 -6.82
N TYR A 151 -7.50 -5.22 -7.54
CA TYR A 151 -7.88 -5.72 -8.85
C TYR A 151 -9.04 -6.72 -8.83
N SER A 152 -9.28 -7.46 -7.74
CA SER A 152 -10.41 -8.38 -7.61
C SER A 152 -11.75 -7.66 -7.78
N GLN A 153 -11.90 -6.50 -7.15
CA GLN A 153 -13.11 -5.67 -7.30
C GLN A 153 -13.26 -5.10 -8.72
N LEU A 154 -12.15 -4.72 -9.37
CA LEU A 154 -12.16 -4.28 -10.76
C LEU A 154 -12.53 -5.42 -11.71
N MET A 155 -11.96 -6.62 -11.51
CA MET A 155 -12.27 -7.81 -12.31
C MET A 155 -13.70 -8.27 -12.12
N MET A 156 -14.23 -8.25 -10.88
CA MET A 156 -15.64 -8.56 -10.59
C MET A 156 -16.62 -7.60 -11.27
N SER A 157 -16.22 -6.34 -11.52
CA SER A 157 -17.04 -5.37 -12.23
C SER A 157 -17.17 -5.65 -13.73
N ILE A 158 -16.26 -6.45 -14.30
CA ILE A 158 -16.28 -6.87 -15.69
C ILE A 158 -17.04 -8.19 -15.79
N SER A 159 -17.97 -8.29 -16.74
CA SER A 159 -18.65 -9.56 -17.04
C SER A 159 -17.62 -10.67 -17.31
N THR A 160 -17.89 -11.88 -16.84
CA THR A 160 -16.94 -13.01 -16.91
C THR A 160 -16.63 -13.50 -18.34
N SER A 161 -17.26 -12.92 -19.35
CA SER A 161 -16.97 -13.15 -20.76
C SER A 161 -15.84 -12.23 -21.23
N GLY A 162 -14.85 -12.78 -21.95
CA GLY A 162 -13.68 -12.04 -22.46
C GLY A 162 -12.89 -12.81 -23.52
N GLY A 163 -13.48 -13.85 -24.11
CA GLY A 163 -12.77 -14.83 -24.92
C GLY A 163 -11.94 -15.83 -24.11
N SER A 164 -11.02 -16.51 -24.80
CA SER A 164 -10.17 -17.56 -24.24
C SER A 164 -8.72 -17.38 -24.66
N VAL A 165 -7.82 -17.61 -23.70
CA VAL A 165 -6.36 -17.47 -23.83
C VAL A 165 -5.69 -18.84 -23.63
N ASN A 166 -4.55 -19.05 -24.27
CA ASN A 166 -3.74 -20.25 -24.10
C ASN A 166 -2.52 -19.95 -23.22
N THR A 167 -2.52 -20.41 -21.97
CA THR A 167 -1.42 -20.18 -21.00
C THR A 167 -0.43 -21.35 -20.94
N GLY A 168 -0.29 -22.14 -22.02
CA GLY A 168 0.64 -23.27 -22.09
C GLY A 168 0.10 -24.57 -21.45
N GLY A 169 -0.85 -24.48 -20.53
CA GLY A 169 -1.60 -25.62 -19.96
C GLY A 169 -2.89 -25.99 -20.73
N GLY A 170 -3.29 -25.17 -21.71
CA GLY A 170 -4.54 -25.32 -22.47
C GLY A 170 -5.27 -23.99 -22.64
N TYR A 171 -6.42 -24.02 -23.31
CA TYR A 171 -7.29 -22.84 -23.45
C TYR A 171 -8.15 -22.66 -22.20
N GLY A 172 -8.04 -21.49 -21.57
CA GLY A 172 -8.85 -21.08 -20.42
C GLY A 172 -9.59 -19.76 -20.65
N PRO A 173 -10.61 -19.43 -19.85
CA PRO A 173 -11.27 -18.12 -19.91
C PRO A 173 -10.28 -16.99 -19.61
N LEU A 174 -10.25 -15.95 -20.46
CA LEU A 174 -9.35 -14.81 -20.27
C LEU A 174 -9.58 -14.11 -18.92
N HIS A 175 -10.85 -13.93 -18.54
CA HIS A 175 -11.24 -13.28 -17.29
C HIS A 175 -10.62 -13.97 -16.06
N SER A 176 -10.73 -15.30 -15.98
CA SER A 176 -10.15 -16.09 -14.89
C SER A 176 -8.62 -16.03 -14.90
N ALA A 177 -7.99 -16.21 -16.06
CA ALA A 177 -6.54 -16.19 -16.17
C ALA A 177 -5.92 -14.85 -15.71
N VAL A 178 -6.54 -13.73 -16.11
CA VAL A 178 -6.11 -12.39 -15.65
C VAL A 178 -6.42 -12.19 -14.16
N SER A 179 -7.58 -12.63 -13.67
CA SER A 179 -7.94 -12.53 -12.26
C SER A 179 -6.94 -13.28 -11.37
N ASP A 180 -6.57 -14.50 -11.74
CA ASP A 180 -5.66 -15.35 -10.98
C ASP A 180 -4.25 -14.72 -10.93
N ALA A 181 -3.75 -14.24 -12.08
CA ALA A 181 -2.46 -13.57 -12.13
C ALA A 181 -2.45 -12.26 -11.32
N LEU A 182 -3.52 -11.47 -11.36
CA LEU A 182 -3.63 -10.23 -10.58
C LEU A 182 -3.72 -10.51 -9.07
N GLN A 183 -4.30 -11.62 -8.63
CA GLN A 183 -4.36 -11.98 -7.20
C GLN A 183 -2.99 -12.33 -6.61
N ASN A 184 -2.03 -12.73 -7.44
CA ASN A 184 -0.66 -13.04 -7.02
C ASN A 184 0.23 -11.79 -6.86
N LEU A 185 -0.26 -10.60 -7.18
CA LEU A 185 0.50 -9.36 -6.99
C LEU A 185 0.51 -8.92 -5.53
N SER A 186 1.63 -8.37 -5.08
CA SER A 186 1.75 -7.72 -3.78
C SER A 186 0.91 -6.43 -3.74
N TYR A 187 0.25 -6.18 -2.61
CA TYR A 187 -0.49 -4.94 -2.38
C TYR A 187 -0.54 -4.61 -0.88
N GLY A 188 -0.33 -3.34 -0.54
CA GLY A 188 -0.31 -2.90 0.86
C GLY A 188 0.77 -3.64 1.67
N GLU A 189 0.35 -4.40 2.68
CA GLU A 189 1.22 -5.24 3.52
C GLU A 189 1.25 -6.72 3.06
N TYR A 190 0.46 -7.10 2.04
CA TYR A 190 0.47 -8.46 1.49
C TYR A 190 1.59 -8.61 0.45
N GLU A 191 2.50 -9.55 0.69
CA GLU A 191 3.53 -9.97 -0.26
C GLU A 191 3.04 -11.18 -1.06
N GLY A 192 2.96 -11.04 -2.38
CA GLY A 192 2.58 -12.07 -3.33
C GLY A 192 3.78 -12.56 -4.16
N GLU A 193 3.50 -13.39 -5.17
CA GLU A 193 4.50 -13.91 -6.12
C GLU A 193 4.63 -12.98 -7.34
N ASP A 194 5.13 -11.75 -7.13
CA ASP A 194 5.11 -10.69 -8.14
C ASP A 194 5.76 -11.08 -9.48
N LEU A 195 6.92 -11.74 -9.46
CA LEU A 195 7.57 -12.19 -10.70
C LEU A 195 6.77 -13.28 -11.42
N HIS A 196 6.12 -14.18 -10.68
CA HIS A 196 5.26 -15.19 -11.29
C HIS A 196 4.04 -14.52 -11.94
N ALA A 197 3.40 -13.57 -11.24
CA ALA A 197 2.30 -12.78 -11.75
C ALA A 197 2.68 -11.99 -13.01
N VAL A 198 3.86 -11.35 -13.03
CA VAL A 198 4.38 -10.63 -14.20
C VAL A 198 4.49 -11.57 -15.39
N ASN A 199 5.09 -12.74 -15.21
CA ASN A 199 5.27 -13.73 -16.28
C ASN A 199 3.92 -14.22 -16.84
N ASP A 200 2.94 -14.49 -15.97
CA ASP A 200 1.60 -14.90 -16.40
C ASP A 200 0.89 -13.80 -17.19
N LEU A 201 0.96 -12.55 -16.71
CA LEU A 201 0.37 -11.41 -17.40
C LEU A 201 1.04 -11.14 -18.75
N GLN A 202 2.36 -11.27 -18.84
CA GLN A 202 3.11 -11.15 -20.10
C GLN A 202 2.74 -12.24 -21.09
N ASN A 203 2.60 -13.49 -20.63
CA ASN A 203 2.16 -14.61 -21.45
C ASN A 203 0.74 -14.37 -22.00
N ILE A 204 -0.17 -13.85 -21.16
CA ILE A 204 -1.53 -13.50 -21.58
C ILE A 204 -1.50 -12.40 -22.64
N LEU A 205 -0.74 -11.33 -22.42
CA LEU A 205 -0.66 -10.17 -23.31
C LEU A 205 0.01 -10.49 -24.66
N ASN A 206 0.94 -11.44 -24.70
CA ASN A 206 1.63 -11.86 -25.93
C ASN A 206 0.89 -12.95 -26.71
N THR A 207 -0.19 -13.52 -26.17
CA THR A 207 -0.93 -14.62 -26.80
C THR A 207 -2.16 -14.13 -27.53
N SER A 208 -2.49 -14.73 -28.67
CA SER A 208 -3.74 -14.43 -29.38
C SER A 208 -4.97 -14.84 -28.58
N ILE A 209 -5.93 -13.92 -28.42
CA ILE A 209 -7.20 -14.19 -27.77
C ILE A 209 -8.21 -14.76 -28.78
N SER A 210 -8.75 -15.92 -28.47
CA SER A 210 -9.81 -16.56 -29.26
C SER A 210 -11.19 -16.17 -28.75
N ASN A 211 -12.19 -16.08 -29.63
CA ASN A 211 -13.57 -15.69 -29.28
C ASN A 211 -13.66 -14.38 -28.49
N ALA A 212 -12.82 -13.40 -28.83
CA ALA A 212 -12.82 -12.08 -28.22
C ALA A 212 -14.20 -11.41 -28.35
N ASP A 213 -14.60 -10.71 -27.30
CA ASP A 213 -15.87 -10.00 -27.17
C ASP A 213 -15.64 -8.54 -26.75
N VAL A 214 -16.73 -7.84 -26.42
CA VAL A 214 -16.71 -6.42 -26.04
C VAL A 214 -15.92 -6.12 -24.76
N ASN A 215 -15.71 -7.11 -23.87
CA ASN A 215 -15.00 -6.92 -22.61
C ASN A 215 -13.51 -7.22 -22.75
N THR A 216 -13.11 -7.91 -23.81
CA THR A 216 -11.71 -8.34 -24.04
C THR A 216 -10.71 -7.19 -23.92
N PRO A 217 -10.93 -6.01 -24.54
CA PRO A 217 -9.99 -4.89 -24.41
C PRO A 217 -9.84 -4.38 -22.98
N GLN A 218 -10.92 -4.36 -22.19
CA GLN A 218 -10.89 -3.90 -20.80
C GLN A 218 -10.13 -4.88 -19.90
N ILE A 219 -10.27 -6.18 -20.13
CA ILE A 219 -9.55 -7.21 -19.39
C ILE A 219 -8.04 -7.14 -19.71
N LEU A 220 -7.68 -6.95 -20.98
CA LEU A 220 -6.27 -6.80 -21.39
C LEU A 220 -5.64 -5.50 -20.86
N ASP A 221 -6.38 -4.39 -20.80
CA ASP A 221 -5.89 -3.15 -20.17
C ASP A 221 -5.60 -3.34 -18.66
N LEU A 222 -6.42 -4.11 -17.96
CA LEU A 222 -6.13 -4.49 -16.56
C LEU A 222 -4.91 -5.39 -16.46
N ALA A 223 -4.76 -6.37 -17.36
CA ALA A 223 -3.57 -7.23 -17.39
C ALA A 223 -2.29 -6.42 -17.61
N TYR A 224 -2.31 -5.46 -18.53
CA TYR A 224 -1.18 -4.55 -18.79
C TYR A 224 -0.83 -3.68 -17.58
N LYS A 225 -1.84 -3.11 -16.89
CA LYS A 225 -1.63 -2.35 -15.65
C LYS A 225 -1.08 -3.24 -14.53
N GLY A 226 -1.58 -4.47 -14.42
CA GLY A 226 -1.07 -5.47 -13.48
C GLY A 226 0.39 -5.81 -13.73
N MET A 227 0.80 -5.98 -15.00
CA MET A 227 2.19 -6.24 -15.37
C MET A 227 3.11 -5.12 -14.91
N ILE A 228 2.75 -3.85 -15.16
CA ILE A 228 3.54 -2.70 -14.71
C ILE A 228 3.62 -2.66 -13.18
N GLN A 229 2.50 -2.91 -12.48
CA GLN A 229 2.49 -2.94 -11.01
C GLN A 229 3.38 -4.06 -10.46
N GLY A 230 3.31 -5.27 -11.03
CA GLY A 230 4.14 -6.39 -10.62
C GLY A 230 5.62 -6.14 -10.84
N LEU A 231 5.99 -5.50 -11.95
CA LEU A 231 7.38 -5.05 -12.15
C LEU A 231 7.80 -4.03 -11.09
N ASN A 232 6.94 -3.07 -10.76
CA ASN A 232 7.22 -2.11 -9.68
C ASN A 232 7.46 -2.80 -8.34
N ASN A 233 6.59 -3.73 -7.97
CA ASN A 233 6.74 -4.55 -6.78
C ASN A 233 8.04 -5.37 -6.83
N ALA A 234 8.37 -5.99 -7.97
CA ALA A 234 9.58 -6.80 -8.12
C ALA A 234 10.87 -6.00 -7.87
N TYR A 235 10.96 -4.74 -8.31
CA TYR A 235 12.09 -3.87 -7.96
C TYR A 235 12.03 -3.39 -6.50
N GLN A 236 10.84 -3.03 -5.99
CA GLN A 236 10.66 -2.57 -4.61
C GLN A 236 11.06 -3.64 -3.58
N TYR A 237 10.66 -4.88 -3.81
CA TYR A 237 10.99 -6.05 -2.98
C TYR A 237 12.30 -6.73 -3.38
N ARG A 238 13.07 -6.12 -4.30
CA ARG A 238 14.40 -6.59 -4.74
C ARG A 238 14.41 -8.00 -5.33
N LEU A 239 13.32 -8.42 -5.95
CA LEU A 239 13.25 -9.61 -6.81
C LEU A 239 13.97 -9.37 -8.15
N LEU A 240 14.02 -8.11 -8.59
CA LEU A 240 14.86 -7.62 -9.70
C LEU A 240 15.89 -6.62 -9.18
N GLU A 241 17.09 -6.66 -9.75
CA GLU A 241 18.17 -5.75 -9.38
C GLU A 241 18.08 -4.43 -10.15
N HIS A 242 18.15 -3.32 -9.42
CA HIS A 242 18.13 -1.97 -10.00
C HIS A 242 19.48 -1.64 -10.64
N ASN A 243 19.47 -1.19 -11.90
CA ASN A 243 20.65 -0.92 -12.71
C ASN A 243 21.45 0.33 -12.29
N ALA A 244 20.89 1.17 -11.41
CA ALA A 244 21.56 2.33 -10.80
C ALA A 244 22.25 3.27 -11.82
N GLY A 245 21.65 3.46 -12.99
CA GLY A 245 22.17 4.36 -14.02
C GLY A 245 23.38 3.84 -14.79
N ASN A 246 23.73 2.56 -14.69
CA ASN A 246 24.78 1.99 -15.53
C ASN A 246 24.35 1.96 -17.01
N PRO A 247 25.01 2.71 -17.92
CA PRO A 247 24.60 2.77 -19.33
C PRO A 247 24.81 1.45 -20.08
N GLU A 248 25.65 0.55 -19.57
CA GLU A 248 25.96 -0.76 -20.16
C GLU A 248 25.16 -1.91 -19.52
N GLY A 249 24.19 -1.59 -18.66
CA GLY A 249 23.34 -2.59 -18.00
C GLY A 249 22.51 -3.41 -18.99
N GLU A 250 22.52 -4.73 -18.81
CA GLU A 250 21.63 -5.63 -19.53
C GLU A 250 20.22 -5.59 -18.90
N LEU A 251 19.19 -5.55 -19.73
CA LEU A 251 17.79 -5.57 -19.27
C LEU A 251 17.40 -6.98 -18.86
N PRO A 252 16.76 -7.19 -17.69
CA PRO A 252 16.18 -8.49 -17.36
C PRO A 252 15.11 -8.87 -18.38
N GLU A 253 14.88 -10.18 -18.54
CA GLU A 253 13.94 -10.73 -19.53
C GLU A 253 12.54 -10.14 -19.35
N GLU A 254 12.06 -10.05 -18.12
CA GLU A 254 10.75 -9.50 -17.78
C GLU A 254 10.61 -8.05 -18.23
N MET A 255 11.67 -7.24 -18.16
CA MET A 255 11.64 -5.86 -18.64
C MET A 255 11.66 -5.80 -20.17
N THR A 256 12.50 -6.61 -20.81
CA THR A 256 12.55 -6.73 -22.28
C THR A 256 11.18 -7.09 -22.85
N VAL A 257 10.49 -8.08 -22.26
CA VAL A 257 9.16 -8.52 -22.70
C VAL A 257 8.12 -7.43 -22.46
N ALA A 258 8.12 -6.76 -21.30
CA ALA A 258 7.18 -5.68 -21.02
C ALA A 258 7.33 -4.49 -21.99
N ILE A 259 8.57 -4.14 -22.34
CA ILE A 259 8.86 -3.11 -23.35
C ILE A 259 8.33 -3.55 -24.73
N GLY A 260 8.55 -4.83 -25.10
CA GLY A 260 8.03 -5.40 -26.35
C GLY A 260 6.50 -5.35 -26.44
N ILE A 261 5.80 -5.61 -25.34
CA ILE A 261 4.34 -5.48 -25.25
C ILE A 261 3.91 -4.02 -25.46
N ALA A 262 4.57 -3.06 -24.78
CA ALA A 262 4.26 -1.63 -24.95
C ALA A 262 4.51 -1.17 -26.40
N ASP A 263 5.59 -1.62 -27.02
CA ASP A 263 5.90 -1.34 -28.42
C ASP A 263 4.85 -1.93 -29.38
N GLY A 264 4.39 -3.16 -29.11
CA GLY A 264 3.29 -3.79 -29.83
C GLY A 264 2.01 -2.93 -29.74
N LEU A 265 1.63 -2.55 -28.52
CA LEU A 265 0.46 -1.70 -28.27
C LEU A 265 0.54 -0.35 -28.99
N ILE A 266 1.72 0.28 -29.03
CA ILE A 266 1.94 1.52 -29.79
C ILE A 266 1.79 1.28 -31.29
N SER A 267 2.36 0.19 -31.80
CA SER A 267 2.33 -0.13 -33.23
C SER A 267 0.93 -0.53 -33.75
N ASP A 268 0.09 -1.06 -32.86
CA ASP A 268 -1.30 -1.42 -33.16
C ASP A 268 -2.24 -0.21 -33.16
N LEU A 269 -1.82 0.92 -32.57
CA LEU A 269 -2.51 2.20 -32.77
C LEU A 269 -2.38 2.55 -34.25
N GLY A 270 -3.51 2.66 -34.95
CA GLY A 270 -3.53 2.92 -36.39
C GLY A 270 -3.04 4.33 -36.75
N SER A 271 -3.77 5.03 -37.63
CA SER A 271 -3.48 6.45 -37.86
C SER A 271 -3.75 7.23 -36.58
N ILE A 272 -2.72 7.88 -36.02
CA ILE A 272 -2.83 8.71 -34.84
C ILE A 272 -3.81 9.86 -35.12
N ASP A 273 -5.02 9.75 -34.58
CA ASP A 273 -6.05 10.78 -34.58
C ASP A 273 -6.33 11.25 -33.14
N SER A 274 -7.32 12.12 -32.95
CA SER A 274 -7.65 12.65 -31.62
C SER A 274 -8.03 11.59 -30.57
N LEU A 275 -8.52 10.42 -30.99
CA LEU A 275 -8.87 9.32 -30.08
C LEU A 275 -7.62 8.51 -29.71
N GLU A 276 -6.69 8.34 -30.64
CA GLU A 276 -5.45 7.58 -30.43
C GLU A 276 -4.29 8.38 -29.82
N MET A 277 -4.40 9.72 -29.76
CA MET A 277 -3.40 10.58 -29.11
C MET A 277 -3.16 10.21 -27.63
N TYR A 278 -4.23 9.94 -26.87
CA TYR A 278 -4.10 9.59 -25.46
C TYR A 278 -3.41 8.24 -25.22
N PRO A 279 -3.86 7.12 -25.82
CA PRO A 279 -3.18 5.83 -25.66
C PRO A 279 -1.74 5.87 -26.18
N HIS A 280 -1.46 6.55 -27.30
CA HIS A 280 -0.10 6.70 -27.80
C HIS A 280 0.81 7.36 -26.76
N PHE A 281 0.42 8.52 -26.23
CA PHE A 281 1.20 9.19 -25.19
C PHE A 281 1.37 8.32 -23.93
N ARG A 282 0.29 7.66 -23.49
CA ARG A 282 0.30 6.80 -22.31
C ARG A 282 1.32 5.69 -22.46
N TYR A 283 1.30 4.94 -23.56
CA TYR A 283 2.21 3.80 -23.74
C TYR A 283 3.68 4.23 -23.89
N GLN A 284 3.94 5.36 -24.54
CA GLN A 284 5.30 5.94 -24.59
C GLN A 284 5.82 6.31 -23.20
N LEU A 285 4.95 6.91 -22.38
CA LEU A 285 5.29 7.27 -21.00
C LEU A 285 5.42 6.03 -20.10
N ASP A 286 4.57 5.03 -20.26
CA ASP A 286 4.66 3.75 -19.53
C ASP A 286 5.99 3.05 -19.86
N LYS A 287 6.40 3.01 -21.13
CA LYS A 287 7.71 2.50 -21.57
C LYS A 287 8.88 3.25 -20.92
N THR A 288 8.78 4.57 -20.85
CA THR A 288 9.74 5.42 -20.13
C THR A 288 9.80 5.04 -18.64
N HIS A 289 8.65 4.85 -18.01
CA HIS A 289 8.56 4.46 -16.60
C HIS A 289 9.11 3.08 -16.31
N LEU A 290 8.96 2.11 -17.22
CA LEU A 290 9.61 0.81 -17.11
C LEU A 290 11.12 0.98 -17.01
N TYR A 291 11.75 1.69 -17.96
CA TYR A 291 13.21 1.93 -17.89
C TYR A 291 13.63 2.67 -16.63
N ARG A 292 12.90 3.74 -16.25
CA ARG A 292 13.17 4.51 -15.04
C ARG A 292 13.12 3.64 -13.78
N LEU A 293 12.08 2.81 -13.66
CA LEU A 293 11.86 1.92 -12.52
C LEU A 293 13.03 0.94 -12.32
N GLY A 294 13.57 0.41 -13.42
CA GLY A 294 14.73 -0.47 -13.37
C GLY A 294 16.08 0.23 -13.26
N GLY A 295 16.13 1.58 -13.23
CA GLY A 295 17.38 2.34 -13.18
C GLY A 295 18.12 2.43 -14.52
N TYR A 296 17.46 2.18 -15.64
CA TYR A 296 18.00 2.29 -17.00
C TYR A 296 17.78 3.71 -17.53
N TYR A 297 18.37 4.69 -16.84
CA TYR A 297 18.08 6.10 -17.09
C TYR A 297 18.52 6.60 -18.47
N THR A 298 19.59 6.04 -19.05
CA THR A 298 20.01 6.40 -20.42
C THR A 298 18.90 6.10 -21.44
N GLN A 299 18.25 4.94 -21.32
CA GLN A 299 17.14 4.53 -22.17
C GLN A 299 15.89 5.36 -21.89
N ALA A 300 15.58 5.62 -20.61
CA ALA A 300 14.43 6.44 -20.22
C ALA A 300 14.55 7.88 -20.73
N LEU A 301 15.71 8.51 -20.53
CA LEU A 301 16.00 9.87 -21.00
C LEU A 301 16.02 9.94 -22.52
N GLY A 302 16.57 8.93 -23.20
CA GLY A 302 16.54 8.86 -24.66
C GLY A 302 15.13 8.85 -25.26
N LEU A 303 14.14 8.28 -24.55
CA LEU A 303 12.72 8.36 -24.95
C LEU A 303 12.15 9.76 -24.68
N LEU A 304 12.43 10.34 -23.52
CA LEU A 304 11.93 11.66 -23.12
C LEU A 304 12.49 12.80 -23.98
N ASP A 305 13.73 12.69 -24.43
CA ASP A 305 14.39 13.65 -25.32
C ASP A 305 13.69 13.80 -26.67
N VAL A 306 12.99 12.75 -27.11
CA VAL A 306 12.21 12.75 -28.35
C VAL A 306 10.70 12.82 -28.10
N SER A 307 10.27 13.21 -26.90
CA SER A 307 8.84 13.28 -26.55
C SER A 307 8.01 14.21 -27.43
N ASP A 308 8.64 15.24 -28.02
CA ASP A 308 8.01 16.12 -29.02
C ASP A 308 7.53 15.36 -30.27
N SER A 309 8.09 14.18 -30.55
CA SER A 309 7.65 13.32 -31.66
C SER A 309 6.44 12.46 -31.33
N TRP A 310 6.04 12.39 -30.06
CA TRP A 310 4.86 11.63 -29.64
C TRP A 310 3.59 12.38 -30.00
N ALA A 311 2.48 11.65 -30.14
CA ALA A 311 1.16 12.27 -30.18
C ALA A 311 0.78 12.81 -28.80
N HIS A 312 0.69 14.13 -28.63
CA HIS A 312 0.47 14.74 -27.32
C HIS A 312 -0.33 16.05 -27.38
N THR A 313 -0.93 16.39 -26.24
CA THR A 313 -1.41 17.73 -25.92
C THR A 313 -0.33 18.51 -25.18
N TYR A 314 -0.48 19.84 -25.06
CA TYR A 314 0.44 20.67 -24.27
C TYR A 314 0.64 20.14 -22.85
N ALA A 315 -0.44 19.76 -22.16
CA ALA A 315 -0.36 19.24 -20.80
C ALA A 315 0.36 17.89 -20.70
N GLN A 316 0.26 17.06 -21.74
CA GLN A 316 1.03 15.81 -21.84
C GLN A 316 2.51 16.10 -22.08
N GLN A 317 2.83 17.12 -22.88
CA GLN A 317 4.22 17.52 -23.08
C GLN A 317 4.86 18.05 -21.80
N GLU A 318 4.16 18.92 -21.05
CA GLU A 318 4.63 19.36 -19.72
C GLU A 318 4.85 18.19 -18.75
N ARG A 319 4.04 17.14 -18.87
CA ARG A 319 4.21 15.92 -18.09
C ARG A 319 5.46 15.14 -18.50
N ALA A 320 5.76 15.06 -19.80
CA ALA A 320 7.01 14.45 -20.27
C ALA A 320 8.21 15.25 -19.75
N SER A 321 8.16 16.59 -19.81
CA SER A 321 9.20 17.47 -19.26
C SER A 321 9.41 17.27 -17.76
N TYR A 322 8.33 17.13 -16.97
CA TYR A 322 8.42 16.79 -15.54
C TYR A 322 9.21 15.50 -15.31
N TRP A 323 8.88 14.45 -16.07
CA TRP A 323 9.58 13.17 -15.92
C TRP A 323 11.00 13.19 -16.44
N SER A 324 11.31 14.01 -17.45
CA SER A 324 12.69 14.27 -17.87
C SER A 324 13.51 14.87 -16.74
N CYS A 325 12.96 15.86 -16.04
CA CYS A 325 13.59 16.45 -14.86
C CYS A 325 13.83 15.41 -13.74
N VAL A 326 12.81 14.60 -13.42
CA VAL A 326 12.93 13.56 -12.37
C VAL A 326 13.95 12.48 -12.75
N CYS A 327 13.87 11.94 -13.97
CA CYS A 327 14.81 10.94 -14.46
C CYS A 327 16.26 11.44 -14.47
N THR A 328 16.46 12.72 -14.81
CA THR A 328 17.80 13.34 -14.79
C THR A 328 18.33 13.41 -13.35
N ALA A 329 17.52 13.90 -12.42
CA ALA A 329 17.90 13.98 -11.00
C ALA A 329 18.20 12.60 -10.40
N GLU A 330 17.39 11.59 -10.73
CA GLU A 330 17.62 10.22 -10.28
C GLU A 330 18.90 9.62 -10.86
N ASN A 331 19.14 9.80 -12.16
CA ASN A 331 20.38 9.38 -12.80
C ASN A 331 21.60 10.01 -12.13
N ASP A 332 21.58 11.33 -11.92
CA ASP A 332 22.67 12.06 -11.30
C ASP A 332 22.92 11.59 -9.86
N TYR A 333 21.87 11.23 -9.13
CA TYR A 333 22.00 10.67 -7.79
C TYR A 333 22.65 9.28 -7.81
N TYR A 334 22.13 8.36 -8.63
CA TYR A 334 22.64 6.99 -8.68
C TYR A 334 24.05 6.87 -9.27
N THR A 335 24.41 7.76 -10.21
CA THR A 335 25.76 7.84 -10.77
C THR A 335 26.73 8.65 -9.89
N GLY A 336 26.26 9.20 -8.77
CA GLY A 336 27.08 9.94 -7.80
C GLY A 336 27.48 11.35 -8.24
N VAL A 337 26.85 11.90 -9.26
CA VAL A 337 27.01 13.30 -9.70
C VAL A 337 26.49 14.27 -8.64
N ILE A 338 25.36 13.92 -8.00
CA ILE A 338 24.78 14.69 -6.89
C ILE A 338 24.58 13.81 -5.65
N GLY A 339 24.69 14.42 -4.47
CA GLY A 339 24.38 13.77 -3.19
C GLY A 339 22.89 13.82 -2.84
N ALA A 340 22.50 13.16 -1.74
CA ALA A 340 21.09 13.06 -1.32
C ALA A 340 20.39 14.41 -1.07
N GLU A 341 21.10 15.39 -0.51
CA GLU A 341 20.56 16.75 -0.28
C GLU A 341 20.24 17.46 -1.60
N ALA A 342 21.21 17.48 -2.52
CA ALA A 342 21.03 18.06 -3.86
C ALA A 342 19.98 17.30 -4.69
N PHE A 343 19.85 15.99 -4.51
CA PHE A 343 18.78 15.20 -5.11
C PHE A 343 17.41 15.66 -4.60
N SER A 344 17.24 15.84 -3.29
CA SER A 344 15.98 16.36 -2.71
C SER A 344 15.61 17.73 -3.26
N GLU A 345 16.59 18.64 -3.41
CA GLU A 345 16.39 19.96 -4.02
C GLU A 345 16.02 19.87 -5.50
N ALA A 346 16.65 18.96 -6.25
CA ALA A 346 16.35 18.73 -7.65
C ALA A 346 14.91 18.23 -7.84
N ILE A 347 14.46 17.27 -7.02
CA ILE A 347 13.07 16.78 -7.05
C ILE A 347 12.08 17.90 -6.70
N GLN A 348 12.38 18.74 -5.71
CA GLN A 348 11.56 19.91 -5.39
C GLN A 348 11.48 20.88 -6.59
N THR A 349 12.61 21.13 -7.24
CA THR A 349 12.67 21.98 -8.44
C THR A 349 11.83 21.41 -9.57
N CYS A 350 11.90 20.10 -9.84
CA CYS A 350 11.05 19.47 -10.85
C CYS A 350 9.57 19.67 -10.54
N ASN A 351 9.17 19.51 -9.27
CA ASN A 351 7.79 19.71 -8.82
C ASN A 351 7.33 21.16 -8.95
N LEU A 352 8.20 22.14 -8.69
CA LEU A 352 7.85 23.57 -8.79
C LEU A 352 7.78 24.03 -10.25
N THR A 353 8.74 23.63 -11.08
CA THR A 353 8.81 24.01 -12.50
C THR A 353 7.62 23.48 -13.30
N HIS A 354 7.18 22.25 -13.00
CA HIS A 354 6.06 21.61 -13.69
C HIS A 354 4.84 21.40 -12.78
N ALA A 355 4.63 22.32 -11.82
CA ALA A 355 3.54 22.24 -10.86
C ALA A 355 2.17 22.09 -11.57
N GLY A 356 1.41 21.06 -11.20
CA GLY A 356 0.13 20.72 -11.82
C GLY A 356 0.21 19.63 -12.89
N TYR A 357 1.41 19.23 -13.32
CA TYR A 357 1.61 18.12 -14.27
C TYR A 357 2.13 16.84 -13.58
N ASN A 358 2.48 16.94 -12.31
CA ASN A 358 2.69 15.86 -11.35
C ASN A 358 1.34 15.24 -10.91
N TYR A 359 0.75 14.39 -11.75
CA TYR A 359 -0.38 13.48 -11.43
C TYR A 359 -1.26 13.90 -10.23
N LYS A 360 -2.24 14.82 -10.43
CA LYS A 360 -3.57 14.89 -9.73
C LYS A 360 -4.21 16.29 -9.60
N ARG A 361 -3.76 17.34 -10.27
CA ARG A 361 -4.57 18.56 -10.38
C ARG A 361 -4.47 19.13 -11.78
N GLN A 362 -5.60 19.32 -12.46
CA GLN A 362 -5.66 20.39 -13.45
C GLN A 362 -5.26 21.67 -12.73
N SER A 363 -4.15 22.27 -13.14
CA SER A 363 -3.75 23.59 -12.65
C SER A 363 -4.83 24.60 -13.05
N GLN A 364 -5.63 25.05 -12.08
CA GLN A 364 -6.17 26.41 -12.18
C GLN A 364 -5.12 27.33 -11.57
N GLY A 365 -4.56 28.18 -12.42
CA GLY A 365 -3.70 29.26 -11.98
C GLY A 365 -4.49 30.36 -11.28
N SER A 366 -3.72 31.24 -10.64
CA SER A 366 -4.06 32.47 -9.92
C SER A 366 -4.42 32.33 -8.44
N ASP A 367 -3.68 33.12 -7.66
CA ASP A 367 -3.75 33.35 -6.22
C ASP A 367 -5.13 33.85 -5.76
N GLU A 368 -6.04 32.92 -5.50
CA GLU A 368 -7.09 33.08 -4.48
C GLU A 368 -6.98 31.89 -3.53
N GLN A 369 -7.09 32.12 -2.22
CA GLN A 369 -7.06 31.07 -1.19
C GLN A 369 -8.07 29.98 -1.54
N ALA A 370 -7.57 28.91 -2.17
CA ALA A 370 -8.40 27.81 -2.63
C ALA A 370 -9.09 27.17 -1.42
N PRO A 371 -10.37 26.79 -1.54
CA PRO A 371 -11.06 26.12 -0.46
C PRO A 371 -10.30 24.87 -0.05
N VAL A 372 -9.92 24.80 1.22
CA VAL A 372 -9.28 23.61 1.79
C VAL A 372 -10.36 22.55 1.91
N PHE A 373 -10.14 21.39 1.32
CA PHE A 373 -11.07 20.27 1.37
C PHE A 373 -10.31 18.98 1.70
N ASP A 374 -10.61 18.40 2.86
CA ASP A 374 -9.98 17.18 3.37
C ASP A 374 -11.04 16.22 3.93
N TYR A 375 -10.66 14.96 4.14
CA TYR A 375 -11.56 13.95 4.69
C TYR A 375 -10.81 12.85 5.47
N TYR A 376 -11.39 12.41 6.57
CA TYR A 376 -10.80 11.41 7.49
C TYR A 376 -11.89 10.68 8.29
N PRO A 377 -11.60 9.52 8.91
CA PRO A 377 -10.39 8.72 8.75
C PRO A 377 -10.36 7.98 7.40
N GLN A 378 -9.16 7.58 6.99
CA GLN A 378 -8.94 6.63 5.90
C GLN A 378 -8.14 5.46 6.46
N PRO A 379 -8.72 4.25 6.55
CA PRO A 379 -10.08 3.86 6.17
C PRO A 379 -11.18 4.37 7.14
N ALA A 380 -12.39 4.56 6.62
CA ALA A 380 -13.56 4.99 7.36
C ALA A 380 -14.19 3.81 8.14
N GLY A 381 -14.50 4.04 9.42
CA GLY A 381 -15.21 3.07 10.26
C GLY A 381 -16.72 3.31 10.21
N TYR A 382 -17.24 4.06 11.18
CA TYR A 382 -18.67 4.37 11.30
C TYR A 382 -19.11 5.56 10.42
N ALA A 383 -18.28 6.58 10.33
CA ALA A 383 -18.52 7.81 9.59
C ALA A 383 -17.26 8.27 8.87
N LEU A 384 -17.46 9.07 7.81
CA LEU A 384 -16.43 9.84 7.13
C LEU A 384 -16.64 11.31 7.46
N THR A 385 -15.67 11.92 8.12
CA THR A 385 -15.65 13.36 8.39
C THR A 385 -15.09 14.10 7.19
N LEU A 386 -15.83 15.12 6.74
CA LEU A 386 -15.45 16.00 5.64
C LEU A 386 -15.11 17.37 6.21
N PHE A 387 -13.95 17.90 5.87
CA PHE A 387 -13.50 19.23 6.23
C PHE A 387 -13.56 20.14 5.00
N MET A 388 -14.17 21.32 5.14
CA MET A 388 -14.18 22.35 4.10
C MET A 388 -14.06 23.77 4.68
N GLU A 389 -13.14 24.57 4.15
CA GLU A 389 -13.00 25.99 4.49
C GLU A 389 -12.94 26.86 3.22
N PRO A 390 -13.86 27.82 3.01
CA PRO A 390 -15.03 28.11 3.86
C PRO A 390 -16.10 27.01 3.81
N SER A 391 -16.90 26.88 4.87
CA SER A 391 -17.99 25.90 4.90
C SER A 391 -19.09 26.27 3.87
N PRO A 392 -19.80 25.29 3.28
CA PRO A 392 -20.85 25.57 2.29
C PRO A 392 -22.01 26.42 2.81
N GLY A 393 -22.27 26.38 4.13
CA GLY A 393 -23.35 27.13 4.77
C GLY A 393 -24.76 26.71 4.31
N ARG A 394 -24.91 25.53 3.71
CA ARG A 394 -26.13 25.10 3.02
C ARG A 394 -26.32 23.58 3.07
N ASN A 395 -27.49 23.12 2.62
CA ASN A 395 -27.72 21.70 2.43
C ASN A 395 -26.97 21.21 1.18
N VAL A 396 -26.15 20.17 1.34
CA VAL A 396 -25.37 19.54 0.26
C VAL A 396 -25.88 18.11 0.07
N SER A 397 -26.30 17.75 -1.15
CA SER A 397 -26.63 16.36 -1.46
C SER A 397 -25.34 15.57 -1.67
N TYR A 398 -25.34 14.31 -1.24
CA TYR A 398 -24.24 13.40 -1.46
C TYR A 398 -24.71 12.07 -2.05
N HIS A 399 -23.84 11.48 -2.86
CA HIS A 399 -24.04 10.19 -3.51
C HIS A 399 -22.78 9.35 -3.35
N ILE A 400 -22.92 8.11 -2.88
CA ILE A 400 -21.82 7.15 -2.73
C ILE A 400 -22.01 6.07 -3.77
N TYR A 401 -20.97 5.86 -4.57
CA TYR A 401 -20.90 4.81 -5.57
C TYR A 401 -19.86 3.77 -5.17
N ASN A 402 -20.12 2.50 -5.47
CA ASN A 402 -19.06 1.48 -5.45
C ASN A 402 -18.10 1.68 -6.64
N VAL A 403 -17.02 0.90 -6.70
CA VAL A 403 -16.04 1.00 -7.79
C VAL A 403 -16.60 0.69 -9.18
N SER A 404 -17.69 -0.08 -9.25
CA SER A 404 -18.41 -0.39 -10.50
C SER A 404 -19.31 0.76 -10.97
N GLY A 405 -19.37 1.87 -10.23
CA GLY A 405 -20.20 3.04 -10.55
C GLY A 405 -21.67 2.90 -10.15
N GLN A 406 -22.05 1.86 -9.40
CA GLN A 406 -23.40 1.69 -8.88
C GLN A 406 -23.60 2.58 -7.65
N LEU A 407 -24.71 3.32 -7.61
CA LEU A 407 -25.13 4.09 -6.44
C LEU A 407 -25.52 3.13 -5.30
N VAL A 408 -24.82 3.24 -4.17
CA VAL A 408 -25.03 2.38 -2.98
C VAL A 408 -25.63 3.15 -1.80
N GLN A 409 -25.45 4.47 -1.74
CA GLN A 409 -26.04 5.31 -0.71
C GLN A 409 -26.18 6.74 -1.21
N GLU A 410 -27.21 7.45 -0.77
CA GLU A 410 -27.40 8.88 -1.04
C GLU A 410 -28.00 9.57 0.18
N GLY A 411 -27.84 10.89 0.28
CA GLY A 411 -28.41 11.67 1.36
C GLY A 411 -28.17 13.16 1.24
N LYS A 412 -28.49 13.89 2.31
CA LYS A 412 -28.29 15.34 2.41
C LYS A 412 -27.62 15.70 3.71
N LEU A 413 -26.65 16.62 3.63
CA LEU A 413 -25.89 17.15 4.76
C LEU A 413 -26.30 18.59 5.02
N ALA A 414 -26.68 18.92 6.25
CA ALA A 414 -26.88 20.30 6.67
C ALA A 414 -25.54 20.97 7.03
N TRP A 415 -24.75 21.24 5.99
CA TRP A 415 -23.33 21.60 6.12
C TRP A 415 -23.14 23.08 6.45
N SER A 416 -23.22 23.39 7.74
CA SER A 416 -23.09 24.75 8.28
C SER A 416 -21.74 25.03 8.94
N SER A 417 -21.06 24.00 9.45
CA SER A 417 -19.74 24.05 10.09
C SER A 417 -18.61 23.69 9.12
N ARG A 418 -17.35 23.94 9.53
CA ARG A 418 -16.16 23.54 8.76
C ARG A 418 -16.07 22.02 8.58
N GLU A 419 -16.54 21.27 9.57
CA GLU A 419 -16.59 19.81 9.55
C GLU A 419 -18.03 19.32 9.42
N GLN A 420 -18.21 18.22 8.70
CA GLN A 420 -19.48 17.54 8.55
C GLN A 420 -19.27 16.04 8.38
N GLU A 421 -20.08 15.23 9.06
CA GLU A 421 -19.99 13.77 8.98
C GLU A 421 -20.98 13.20 7.96
N VAL A 422 -20.50 12.22 7.20
CA VAL A 422 -21.30 11.30 6.38
C VAL A 422 -21.27 9.93 7.06
N LEU A 423 -22.43 9.43 7.50
CA LEU A 423 -22.53 8.10 8.07
C LEU A 423 -22.32 7.04 6.98
N VAL A 424 -21.36 6.14 7.17
CA VAL A 424 -21.02 5.09 6.19
C VAL A 424 -21.09 3.69 6.78
N HIS A 425 -21.60 3.54 8.01
CA HIS A 425 -21.68 2.27 8.72
C HIS A 425 -22.51 1.19 8.00
N SER A 426 -23.42 1.58 7.10
CA SER A 426 -24.25 0.65 6.31
C SER A 426 -23.54 0.11 5.07
N LEU A 427 -22.39 0.65 4.71
CA LEU A 427 -21.60 0.16 3.58
C LEU A 427 -20.81 -1.07 4.00
N THR A 428 -20.72 -2.04 3.08
CA THR A 428 -19.79 -3.16 3.22
C THR A 428 -18.34 -2.65 3.18
N PRO A 429 -17.37 -3.40 3.72
CA PRO A 429 -15.95 -3.07 3.55
C PRO A 429 -15.57 -2.98 2.06
N GLY A 430 -14.73 -2.01 1.68
CA GLY A 430 -14.33 -1.82 0.28
C GLY A 430 -14.02 -0.36 -0.12
N LEU A 431 -13.73 -0.16 -1.40
CA LEU A 431 -13.44 1.16 -1.98
C LEU A 431 -14.71 1.81 -2.55
N TYR A 432 -14.90 3.09 -2.23
CA TYR A 432 -16.09 3.86 -2.62
C TYR A 432 -15.71 5.23 -3.20
N ILE A 433 -16.61 5.77 -4.02
CA ILE A 433 -16.55 7.13 -4.55
C ILE A 433 -17.69 7.94 -3.95
N LEU A 434 -17.38 8.95 -3.14
CA LEU A 434 -18.34 9.93 -2.65
C LEU A 434 -18.36 11.12 -3.61
N SER A 435 -19.55 11.48 -4.10
CA SER A 435 -19.83 12.68 -4.89
C SER A 435 -20.66 13.65 -4.06
N LEU A 436 -20.29 14.92 -4.06
CA LEU A 436 -20.97 16.02 -3.36
C LEU A 436 -21.48 17.03 -4.38
N ASP A 437 -22.77 17.35 -4.29
CA ASP A 437 -23.44 18.32 -5.16
C ASP A 437 -23.23 19.74 -4.62
N LEU A 438 -22.03 20.25 -4.86
CA LEU A 438 -21.63 21.62 -4.58
C LEU A 438 -21.70 22.45 -5.87
N ASP A 439 -21.46 23.77 -5.78
CA ASP A 439 -21.41 24.63 -6.97
C ASP A 439 -20.31 24.16 -7.94
N GLU A 440 -19.22 23.66 -7.38
CA GLU A 440 -18.24 22.81 -8.05
C GLU A 440 -18.38 21.37 -7.53
N PRO A 441 -18.89 20.43 -8.33
CA PRO A 441 -19.05 19.04 -7.90
C PRO A 441 -17.72 18.46 -7.40
N ARG A 442 -17.70 17.96 -6.17
CA ARG A 442 -16.50 17.33 -5.58
C ARG A 442 -16.69 15.82 -5.56
N ARG A 443 -15.67 15.09 -6.02
CA ARG A 443 -15.62 13.63 -5.95
C ARG A 443 -14.37 13.20 -5.21
N LEU A 444 -14.54 12.33 -4.23
CA LEU A 444 -13.44 11.77 -3.45
C LEU A 444 -13.56 10.25 -3.36
N ARG A 445 -12.42 9.59 -3.15
CA ARG A 445 -12.34 8.14 -2.96
C ARG A 445 -12.05 7.86 -1.50
N PHE A 446 -12.80 6.94 -0.90
CA PHE A 446 -12.54 6.49 0.46
C PHE A 446 -12.62 4.97 0.59
N MET A 447 -11.83 4.42 1.52
CA MET A 447 -11.92 3.02 1.92
C MET A 447 -12.83 2.88 3.14
N LYS A 448 -13.65 1.83 3.18
CA LYS A 448 -14.49 1.45 4.32
C LYS A 448 -13.91 0.16 4.93
N ASN A 449 -13.72 0.16 6.26
CA ASN A 449 -13.32 -1.03 7.03
C ASN A 449 -14.49 -1.95 7.38
#